data_AF-A0A0C1GL88-F1
#
_entry.id   AF-A0A0C1GL88-F1
#
_cell.length_a   1.000
_cell.length_b   1.000
_cell.length_c   1.000
_cell.angle_alpha   90.00
_cell.angle_beta   90.00
_cell.angle_gamma   90.00
#
_symmetry.space_group_name_H-M   'P 1'
#
loop_
_entity.id
_entity.type
_entity.pdbx_description
1 polymer ?
#
loop_
_entity_poly.entity_id
_entity_poly.type
_entity_poly.pdbx_seq_one_letter_code
_entity_poly.pdbx_strand_id
1 'polypeptide(L)' 'MGVLREMAEKLGHKVLPLAPYSPELNPIEKVWANIKRYLRTVLSDYARFDDALLSYFDFN' A
#
# COMPACT_ATOMS: atom_id res chain seq x y z
N MET A 1 16.68 11.71 -6.26
CA MET A 1 15.87 11.90 -5.04
C MET A 1 15.40 13.34 -4.82
N GLY A 2 16.08 14.38 -5.33
CA GLY A 2 15.67 15.78 -5.15
C GLY A 2 14.33 16.16 -5.80
N VAL A 3 14.12 15.82 -7.08
CA VAL A 3 12.94 16.25 -7.85
C VAL A 3 11.61 15.83 -7.21
N LEU A 4 11.46 14.57 -6.80
CA LEU A 4 10.22 14.09 -6.18
C LEU A 4 9.96 14.76 -4.82
N ARG A 5 11.03 15.03 -4.05
CA ARG A 5 10.91 15.71 -2.76
C ARG A 5 10.51 17.17 -2.94
N GLU A 6 11.13 17.87 -3.88
CA GLU A 6 10.79 19.26 -4.22
C GLU A 6 9.34 19.38 -4.72
N MET A 7 8.87 18.44 -5.54
CA MET A 7 7.48 18.40 -5.98
C MET A 7 6.50 18.21 -4.82
N ALA A 8 6.81 17.26 -3.92
CA ALA A 8 5.99 17.03 -2.73
C ALA A 8 5.94 18.27 -1.81
N GLU A 9 7.08 18.91 -1.57
CA GLU A 9 7.19 20.12 -0.75
C GLU A 9 6.42 21.30 -1.36
N LYS A 10 6.47 21.48 -2.69
CA LYS A 10 5.66 22.50 -3.41
C LYS A 10 4.15 22.31 -3.23
N LEU A 11 3.71 21.07 -3.02
CA LEU A 11 2.31 20.72 -2.75
C LEU A 11 1.97 20.72 -1.25
N GLY A 12 2.90 21.13 -0.37
CA GLY A 12 2.69 21.18 1.07
C GLY A 12 2.86 19.83 1.78
N HIS A 13 3.38 18.81 1.11
CA HIS A 13 3.65 17.51 1.70
C HIS A 13 5.05 17.43 2.31
N LYS A 14 5.17 16.70 3.42
CA LYS A 14 6.45 16.39 4.06
C LYS A 14 6.86 14.95 3.77
N VAL A 15 7.99 14.78 3.08
CA VAL A 15 8.56 13.44 2.84
C VAL A 15 9.28 12.97 4.11
N LEU A 16 8.75 11.91 4.72
CA LEU A 16 9.33 11.27 5.90
C LEU A 16 10.52 10.39 5.49
N PRO A 17 11.67 10.47 6.18
CA PRO A 17 12.78 9.56 5.93
C PRO A 17 12.43 8.16 6.46
N LEU A 18 12.83 7.13 5.73
CA LEU A 18 12.74 5.73 6.13
C LEU A 18 14.15 5.13 6.05
N ALA A 19 14.56 4.40 7.10
CA ALA A 19 15.85 3.73 7.10
C ALA A 19 15.90 2.63 6.01
N PRO A 20 17.04 2.44 5.34
CA PRO A 20 17.18 1.35 4.37
C PRO A 20 16.91 0.00 5.02
N TYR A 21 16.21 -0.88 4.31
CA TYR A 21 15.88 -2.24 4.76
C TYR A 21 15.15 -2.31 6.12
N SER A 22 14.38 -1.28 6.48
CA SER A 22 13.50 -1.26 7.66
C SER A 22 12.02 -1.40 7.29
N PRO A 23 11.56 -2.54 6.73
CA PRO A 23 10.15 -2.75 6.39
C PRO A 23 9.24 -2.67 7.62
N GLU A 24 9.73 -3.01 8.81
CA GLU A 24 9.02 -2.91 10.08
C GLU A 24 8.59 -1.49 10.43
N LEU A 25 9.28 -0.48 9.87
CA LEU A 25 8.96 0.94 10.07
C LEU A 25 8.01 1.49 9.01
N ASN A 26 7.66 0.71 7.97
CA ASN A 26 6.77 1.15 6.91
C ASN A 26 5.36 0.54 7.08
N PRO A 27 4.34 1.33 7.48
CA PRO A 27 3.00 0.80 7.75
C PRO A 27 2.36 0.05 6.58
N ILE A 28 2.77 0.35 5.34
CA ILE A 28 2.24 -0.31 4.14
C ILE A 28 2.50 -1.82 4.15
N GLU A 29 3.56 -2.29 4.80
CA GLU A 29 3.89 -3.72 4.87
C GLU A 29 2.81 -4.49 5.64
N LYS A 30 2.31 -3.90 6.74
CA LYS A 30 1.21 -4.47 7.53
C LYS A 30 -0.10 -4.45 6.74
N VAL A 31 -0.36 -3.38 6.00
CA VAL A 31 -1.53 -3.29 5.10
C VAL A 31 -1.49 -4.40 4.05
N TRP A 32 -0.35 -4.59 3.38
CA TRP A 32 -0.18 -5.65 2.39
C TRP A 32 -0.26 -7.06 2.99
N ALA A 33 0.19 -7.27 4.22
CA ALA A 33 0.00 -8.54 4.92
C ALA A 33 -1.48 -8.87 5.09
N ASN A 34 -2.31 -7.88 5.46
CA ASN A 34 -3.76 -8.03 5.62
C ASN A 34 -4.46 -8.26 4.27
N ILE A 35 -4.13 -7.46 3.26
CA ILE A 35 -4.67 -7.61 1.89
C ILE A 35 -4.36 -9.02 1.37
N LYS A 36 -3.11 -9.48 1.46
CA LYS A 36 -2.74 -10.83 1.01
C LYS A 36 -3.47 -11.93 1.77
N ARG A 37 -3.70 -11.75 3.08
CA ARG A 37 -4.45 -12.71 3.90
C ARG A 37 -5.90 -12.81 3.41
N TYR A 38 -6.55 -11.68 3.14
CA TYR A 38 -7.90 -11.64 2.57
C TYR A 38 -7.96 -12.23 1.16
N LEU A 39 -7.04 -11.84 0.27
CA LEU A 39 -7.03 -12.35 -1.10
C LEU A 39 -6.91 -13.87 -1.17
N ARG A 40 -6.14 -14.50 -0.26
CA ARG A 40 -6.07 -15.97 -0.20
C ARG A 40 -7.42 -16.65 0.04
N THR A 41 -8.41 -15.95 0.59
CA THR A 41 -9.75 -16.52 0.87
C THR A 41 -10.76 -16.25 -0.22
N VAL A 42 -10.60 -15.19 -1.01
CA VAL A 42 -11.61 -14.75 -2.01
C VAL A 42 -11.14 -14.83 -3.45
N LEU A 43 -9.84 -15.01 -3.72
CA LEU A 43 -9.28 -14.87 -5.08
C LEU A 43 -9.93 -15.82 -6.11
N SER A 44 -10.38 -17.01 -5.70
CA SER A 44 -11.09 -17.96 -6.56
C SER A 44 -12.48 -17.50 -6.98
N ASP A 45 -13.07 -16.56 -6.25
CA ASP A 45 -14.46 -16.14 -6.41
C ASP A 45 -14.60 -14.99 -7.42
N TYR A 46 -13.46 -14.42 -7.85
CA TYR A 46 -13.41 -13.31 -8.80
C TYR A 46 -12.77 -13.74 -10.11
N ALA A 47 -13.33 -13.27 -11.22
CA ALA A 47 -12.76 -13.50 -12.54
C ALA A 47 -11.50 -12.68 -12.80
N ARG A 48 -11.34 -11.54 -12.10
CA ARG A 48 -10.20 -10.64 -12.25
C ARG A 48 -9.57 -10.31 -10.91
N PHE A 49 -8.25 -10.16 -10.92
CA PHE A 49 -7.47 -9.86 -9.74
C PHE A 49 -7.76 -8.46 -9.18
N ASP A 50 -7.97 -7.46 -10.05
CA ASP A 50 -8.29 -6.09 -9.64
C ASP A 50 -9.64 -6.02 -8.91
N ASP A 51 -10.65 -6.76 -9.37
CA ASP A 51 -11.94 -6.85 -8.67
C ASP A 51 -11.79 -7.47 -7.27
N ALA A 52 -10.99 -8.55 -7.15
CA ALA A 52 -10.68 -9.17 -5.86
C ALA A 52 -9.88 -8.24 -4.92
N LEU A 53 -8.99 -7.41 -5.48
CA LEU A 53 -8.20 -6.46 -4.71
C LEU A 53 -9.04 -5.28 -4.22
N LEU A 54 -9.90 -4.74 -5.09
CA LEU A 54 -10.75 -3.60 -4.75
C LEU A 54 -11.82 -3.98 -3.72
N SER A 55 -12.34 -5.20 -3.76
CA SER A 55 -13.33 -5.68 -2.79
C SER A 55 -12.84 -5.68 -1.33
N TYR A 56 -11.52 -5.72 -1.08
CA TYR A 56 -10.96 -5.56 0.27
C TYR A 56 -11.32 -4.22 0.92
N PHE A 57 -11.48 -3.17 0.09
CA PHE A 57 -11.75 -1.80 0.54
C PHE A 57 -13.25 -1.48 0.63
N ASP A 58 -14.12 -2.36 0.12
CA ASP A 58 -15.57 -2.16 0.19
C ASP A 58 -16.15 -2.52 1.57
N PHE A 59 -15.42 -3.30 2.38
CA PHE A 59 -15.86 -3.80 3.69
C PHE A 59 -15.08 -3.25 4.89
N ASN A 60 -14.02 -2.46 4.67
CA ASN A 60 -13.19 -1.82 5.71
C ASN A 60 -13.33 -0.31 5.66
#